data_AF-A0A645AY84-F1
#
_entry.id   AF-A0A645AY84-F1
#
_cell.length_a   1.000
_cell.length_b   1.000
_cell.length_c   1.000
_cell.angle_alpha   90.00
_cell.angle_beta   90.00
_cell.angle_gamma   90.00
#
_symmetry.space_group_name_H-M   'P 1'
#
loop_
_entity.id
_entity.type
_entity.pdbx_description
1 polymer ?
#
loop_
_entity_poly.entity_id
_entity_poly.type
_entity_poly.pdbx_seq_one_letter_code
_entity_poly.pdbx_strand_id
1 'polypeptide(L)'
;MLLLFDPEVQAYVKDWMRAFYTRPNRYTGKSLFEDPQFVLLGIVNEIAYHYHPKGLVSLNRYYTDKLRPRFQEYLKRNKLPDQELDLSLNGDASAKFWNEVVADAYRMWSAYARELGYKGVISGSNVGENFFHTQPSLAGDFMDAHLYWGFAPWNIGNARILSGDRWSPLLKKPGNESGEREKYTKDLFARFSLASVAGKPLLSSEHRTSKGGATVNLGDNPMQYNEYRAVGLPLFSVVHAFQDWDGFYLFASQGTEQLNQYERMGHILDVRHDTAYLATFPLASWLLRGGAVAPAKERVLLKITEKDILSTKKSPSFFSDVMFNIPEQHRLELAYPGTSYNPKNYGKIYNYADSRDLKLGSPAPVIKADTGEFHRNWEEGYWVLNTPSAQGVEGFFDKTRKFDFTDMTLDMASPFGVCFLASPGRPKISEAKRMMFLAVGECSNTIAPGTDLKPNGWWLKGGAPVVLKPVAGTLQMKEGRFDVWILGEHGERKSKVAENTAKFDFNTGRDKTVWYELERNM
;
A
#
# COMPACT_ATOMS: atom_id res chain seq x y z
N MET A 1 0.86 13.40 20.20
CA MET A 1 2.10 13.23 21.00
C MET A 1 1.87 13.32 22.51
N LEU A 2 1.23 14.37 23.06
CA LEU A 2 1.08 14.54 24.51
C LEU A 2 0.35 13.37 25.21
N LEU A 3 -0.64 12.75 24.56
CA LEU A 3 -1.35 11.56 25.07
C LEU A 3 -0.42 10.38 25.40
N LEU A 4 0.84 10.41 24.96
CA LEU A 4 1.79 9.32 25.17
C LEU A 4 2.56 9.46 26.49
N PHE A 5 2.59 10.65 27.10
CA PHE A 5 3.41 10.82 28.30
C PHE A 5 2.88 11.85 29.31
N ASP A 6 2.01 12.77 28.91
CA ASP A 6 1.49 13.80 29.80
C ASP A 6 0.29 13.26 30.60
N PRO A 7 0.36 13.19 31.94
CA PRO A 7 -0.70 12.60 32.75
C PRO A 7 -2.05 13.35 32.69
N GLU A 8 -2.04 14.68 32.54
CA GLU A 8 -3.27 15.48 32.47
C GLU A 8 -3.97 15.25 31.14
N VAL A 9 -3.21 15.23 30.04
CA VAL A 9 -3.75 14.90 28.71
C VAL A 9 -4.23 13.46 28.68
N GLN A 10 -3.49 12.52 29.30
CA GLN A 10 -3.92 11.14 29.42
C GLN A 10 -5.24 11.01 30.19
N ALA A 11 -5.42 11.73 31.29
CA ALA A 11 -6.68 11.73 32.05
C ALA A 11 -7.84 12.24 31.18
N TYR A 12 -7.66 13.37 30.50
CA TYR A 12 -8.68 13.93 29.61
C TYR A 12 -9.04 12.97 28.45
N VAL A 13 -8.04 12.38 27.80
CA VAL A 13 -8.27 11.44 26.70
C VAL A 13 -8.93 10.15 27.22
N LYS A 14 -8.62 9.69 28.44
CA LYS A 14 -9.33 8.56 29.07
C LYS A 14 -10.81 8.85 29.28
N ASP A 15 -11.17 10.05 29.73
CA ASP A 15 -12.56 10.46 29.89
C ASP A 15 -13.28 10.54 28.53
N TRP A 16 -12.63 11.13 27.52
CA TRP A 16 -13.15 11.15 26.15
C TRP A 16 -13.35 9.74 25.58
N MET A 17 -12.36 8.85 25.70
CA MET A 17 -12.44 7.48 25.20
C MET A 17 -13.60 6.73 25.85
N ARG A 18 -13.75 6.83 27.18
CA ARG A 18 -14.89 6.24 27.89
C ARG A 18 -16.20 6.80 27.34
N ALA A 19 -16.36 8.12 27.35
CA ALA A 19 -17.58 8.76 26.91
C ALA A 19 -17.95 8.48 25.45
N PHE A 20 -16.98 8.40 24.55
CA PHE A 20 -17.20 8.18 23.13
C PHE A 20 -17.46 6.70 22.80
N TYR A 21 -16.55 5.82 23.21
CA TYR A 21 -16.58 4.42 22.78
C TYR A 21 -17.59 3.56 23.55
N THR A 22 -17.94 3.93 24.79
CA THR A 22 -18.90 3.18 25.62
C THR A 22 -20.31 3.78 25.58
N ARG A 23 -20.53 4.88 24.85
CA ARG A 23 -21.88 5.45 24.68
C ARG A 23 -22.72 4.52 23.80
N PRO A 24 -23.92 4.11 24.24
CA PRO A 24 -24.85 3.35 23.41
C PRO A 24 -25.21 4.10 22.13
N ASN A 25 -25.05 3.44 20.99
CA ASN A 25 -25.55 3.93 19.72
C ASN A 25 -27.08 4.00 19.76
N ARG A 26 -27.67 5.13 19.34
CA ARG A 26 -29.12 5.36 19.41
C ARG A 26 -29.97 4.38 18.59
N TYR A 27 -29.38 3.71 17.60
CA TYR A 27 -30.07 2.80 16.70
C TYR A 27 -29.92 1.33 17.12
N THR A 28 -28.75 0.95 17.63
CA THR A 28 -28.46 -0.47 17.96
C THR A 28 -28.52 -0.75 19.47
N GLY A 29 -28.50 0.28 20.31
CA GLY A 29 -28.38 0.16 21.77
C GLY A 29 -27.01 -0.33 22.27
N LYS A 30 -26.09 -0.68 21.35
CA LYS A 30 -24.73 -1.14 21.67
C LYS A 30 -23.77 0.02 21.59
N SER A 31 -22.79 0.06 22.49
CA SER A 31 -21.64 0.94 22.33
C SER A 31 -20.72 0.45 21.22
N LEU A 32 -19.77 1.30 20.77
CA LEU A 32 -18.81 0.90 19.74
C LEU A 32 -17.96 -0.29 20.20
N PHE A 33 -17.58 -0.36 21.49
CA PHE A 33 -16.78 -1.48 22.01
C PHE A 33 -17.56 -2.79 22.16
N GLU A 34 -18.90 -2.73 22.20
CA GLU A 34 -19.78 -3.90 22.18
C GLU A 34 -20.20 -4.31 20.76
N ASP A 35 -20.03 -3.41 19.79
CA ASP A 35 -20.41 -3.65 18.40
C ASP A 35 -19.41 -4.61 17.73
N PRO A 36 -19.84 -5.80 17.28
CA PRO A 36 -18.94 -6.75 16.61
C PRO A 36 -18.38 -6.23 15.28
N GLN A 37 -18.90 -5.12 14.73
CA GLN A 37 -18.34 -4.48 13.54
C GLN A 37 -17.09 -3.64 13.85
N PHE A 38 -16.87 -3.24 15.11
CA PHE A 38 -15.71 -2.46 15.51
C PHE A 38 -14.54 -3.38 15.89
N VAL A 39 -13.80 -3.86 14.88
CA VAL A 39 -12.81 -4.94 15.05
C VAL A 39 -11.36 -4.49 15.16
N LEU A 40 -11.02 -3.28 14.69
CA LEU A 40 -9.65 -2.72 14.75
C LEU A 40 -9.66 -1.35 15.45
N LEU A 41 -8.65 -1.08 16.27
CA LEU A 41 -8.43 0.21 16.92
C LEU A 41 -6.95 0.62 16.81
N GLY A 42 -6.65 1.68 16.07
CA GLY A 42 -5.33 2.32 16.10
C GLY A 42 -5.24 3.33 17.23
N ILE A 43 -4.18 3.29 18.04
CA ILE A 43 -4.02 4.19 19.18
C ILE A 43 -3.77 5.62 18.72
N VAL A 44 -2.97 5.80 17.67
CA VAL A 44 -2.60 7.14 17.20
C VAL A 44 -2.21 7.12 15.73
N ASN A 45 -2.65 8.14 15.00
CA ASN A 45 -2.29 8.34 13.60
C ASN A 45 -0.93 9.04 13.46
N GLU A 46 -0.09 8.49 12.59
CA GLU A 46 1.15 9.05 12.06
C GLU A 46 2.10 9.73 13.05
N ILE A 47 2.47 8.98 14.08
CA ILE A 47 3.49 9.42 15.03
C ILE A 47 4.89 9.29 14.43
N ALA A 48 5.55 10.43 14.18
CA ALA A 48 6.96 10.51 13.80
C ALA A 48 7.66 11.70 14.47
N TYR A 49 8.75 11.48 15.19
CA TYR A 49 9.35 12.49 16.07
C TYR A 49 10.60 13.16 15.51
N HIS A 50 11.18 12.60 14.45
CA HIS A 50 12.30 13.21 13.71
C HIS A 50 12.18 13.13 12.18
N TYR A 51 11.09 12.55 11.67
CA TYR A 51 10.79 12.51 10.24
C TYR A 51 10.00 13.76 9.78
N HIS A 52 9.16 14.33 10.64
CA HIS A 52 8.47 15.61 10.39
C HIS A 52 9.10 16.75 11.22
N PRO A 53 9.17 17.98 10.68
CA PRO A 53 9.86 19.07 11.34
C PRO A 53 9.13 19.40 12.65
N LYS A 54 9.88 19.37 13.77
CA LYS A 54 9.61 19.99 15.08
C LYS A 54 9.46 19.06 16.31
N GLY A 55 9.18 17.76 16.16
CA GLY A 55 9.38 16.72 17.18
C GLY A 55 9.13 17.10 18.65
N LEU A 56 9.91 16.53 19.59
CA LEU A 56 9.91 16.92 20.99
C LEU A 56 10.50 18.32 21.23
N VAL A 57 11.43 18.76 20.38
CA VAL A 57 12.15 20.04 20.53
C VAL A 57 11.24 21.27 20.46
N SER A 58 10.07 21.15 19.83
CA SER A 58 9.08 22.24 19.76
C SER A 58 8.09 22.29 20.90
N LEU A 59 8.09 21.29 21.79
CA LEU A 59 7.23 21.32 22.95
C LEU A 59 7.68 22.41 23.91
N ASN A 60 6.72 23.10 24.51
CA ASN A 60 7.03 24.07 25.54
C ASN A 60 7.68 23.39 26.77
N ARG A 61 8.30 24.21 27.62
CA ARG A 61 8.99 23.74 28.83
C ARG A 61 8.05 23.02 29.81
N TYR A 62 6.79 23.46 29.90
CA TYR A 62 5.78 22.84 30.75
C TYR A 62 5.63 21.33 30.49
N TYR A 63 5.56 20.92 29.22
CA TYR A 63 5.45 19.50 28.87
C TYR A 63 6.78 18.76 29.00
N THR A 64 7.89 19.37 28.59
CA THR A 64 9.19 18.69 28.57
C THR A 64 9.79 18.48 29.96
N ASP A 65 9.49 19.35 30.93
CA ASP A 65 9.93 19.20 32.32
C ASP A 65 9.28 17.97 33.00
N LYS A 66 8.11 17.51 32.54
CA LYS A 66 7.49 16.25 33.00
C LYS A 66 8.27 14.99 32.59
N LEU A 67 9.08 15.08 31.53
CA LEU A 67 9.90 13.95 31.05
C LEU A 67 11.23 13.83 31.80
N ARG A 68 11.77 14.93 32.34
CA ARG A 68 13.10 14.93 32.98
C ARG A 68 13.20 13.98 34.17
N PRO A 69 12.27 13.96 35.16
CA PRO A 69 12.34 13.02 36.27
C PRO A 69 12.26 11.55 35.82
N ARG A 70 11.38 11.27 34.85
CA ARG A 70 11.23 9.93 34.26
C ARG A 70 12.52 9.48 33.55
N PHE A 71 13.22 10.41 32.89
CA PHE A 71 14.51 10.12 32.28
C PHE A 71 15.60 9.83 33.32
N GLN A 72 15.65 10.58 34.43
CA GLN A 72 16.60 10.28 35.51
C GLN A 72 16.35 8.90 36.14
N GLU A 73 15.08 8.53 36.33
CA GLU A 73 14.71 7.18 36.78
C GLU A 73 15.15 6.11 35.77
N TYR A 74 14.93 6.36 34.46
CA TYR A 74 15.40 5.49 33.39
C TYR A 74 16.92 5.29 33.43
N LEU A 75 17.71 6.36 33.59
CA LEU A 75 19.17 6.28 33.69
C LEU A 75 19.59 5.42 34.88
N LYS A 76 19.02 5.69 36.06
CA LYS A 76 19.29 4.94 37.29
C LYS A 76 18.95 3.46 37.15
N ARG A 77 17.75 3.14 36.63
CA ARG A 77 17.27 1.76 36.44
C ARG A 77 18.16 0.99 35.46
N ASN A 78 18.68 1.66 34.44
CA ASN A 78 19.56 1.06 33.43
C ASN A 78 21.06 1.19 33.75
N LYS A 79 21.43 1.71 34.92
CA LYS A 79 22.83 1.93 35.35
C LYS A 79 23.64 2.76 34.33
N LEU A 80 23.01 3.78 33.75
CA LEU A 80 23.62 4.70 32.80
C LEU A 80 24.15 5.94 33.54
N PRO A 81 25.18 6.63 33.01
CA PRO A 81 25.65 7.89 33.59
C PRO A 81 24.56 8.95 33.61
N ASP A 82 24.55 9.75 34.68
CA ASP A 82 23.71 10.93 34.82
C ASP A 82 23.96 11.88 33.65
N GLN A 83 22.88 12.29 32.98
CA GLN A 83 22.92 13.22 31.86
C GLN A 83 21.55 13.89 31.70
N GLU A 84 21.50 15.02 31.00
CA GLU A 84 20.25 15.67 30.65
C GLU A 84 19.51 14.96 29.52
N LEU A 85 18.18 15.07 29.52
CA LEU A 85 17.35 14.57 28.43
C LEU A 85 17.59 15.42 27.18
N ASP A 86 18.18 14.81 26.17
CA ASP A 86 18.31 15.41 24.84
C ASP A 86 17.01 15.25 24.06
N LEU A 87 16.21 16.32 24.03
CA LEU A 87 14.94 16.38 23.30
C LEU A 87 15.10 16.27 21.77
N SER A 88 16.31 16.44 21.26
CA SER A 88 16.63 16.20 19.84
C SER A 88 16.90 14.72 19.53
N LEU A 89 16.86 13.86 20.56
CA LEU A 89 17.05 12.41 20.48
C LEU A 89 18.29 12.01 19.66
N ASN A 90 19.34 12.83 19.67
CA ASN A 90 20.63 12.49 19.07
C ASN A 90 21.36 11.47 19.96
N GLY A 91 21.33 11.71 21.28
CA GLY A 91 21.91 10.80 22.27
C GLY A 91 21.13 9.49 22.38
N ASP A 92 21.83 8.36 22.29
CA ASP A 92 21.20 7.03 22.30
C ASP A 92 20.43 6.75 23.60
N ALA A 93 20.90 7.23 24.76
CA ALA A 93 20.16 7.08 26.02
C ALA A 93 18.79 7.77 25.97
N SER A 94 18.73 9.00 25.44
CA SER A 94 17.48 9.76 25.28
C SER A 94 16.56 9.13 24.24
N ALA A 95 17.12 8.65 23.11
CA ALA A 95 16.35 7.97 22.08
C ALA A 95 15.72 6.66 22.59
N LYS A 96 16.49 5.82 23.30
CA LYS A 96 15.98 4.58 23.92
C LYS A 96 14.90 4.87 24.96
N PHE A 97 15.13 5.84 25.83
CA PHE A 97 14.12 6.29 26.80
C PHE A 97 12.82 6.69 26.10
N TRP A 98 12.90 7.50 25.03
CA TRP A 98 11.70 7.92 24.31
C TRP A 98 10.98 6.73 23.65
N ASN A 99 11.72 5.78 23.09
CA ASN A 99 11.14 4.56 22.52
C ASN A 99 10.34 3.77 23.58
N GLU A 100 10.91 3.64 24.78
CA GLU A 100 10.25 2.99 25.92
C GLU A 100 8.98 3.76 26.34
N VAL A 101 9.05 5.09 26.46
CA VAL A 101 7.88 5.92 26.80
C VAL A 101 6.73 5.70 25.82
N VAL A 102 7.01 5.62 24.51
CA VAL A 102 5.99 5.37 23.49
C VAL A 102 5.45 3.94 23.58
N ALA A 103 6.32 2.94 23.77
CA ALA A 103 5.90 1.55 23.91
C ALA A 103 5.00 1.34 25.15
N ASP A 104 5.36 1.96 26.27
CA ASP A 104 4.57 1.93 27.51
C ASP A 104 3.23 2.64 27.34
N ALA A 105 3.21 3.76 26.61
CA ALA A 105 1.96 4.43 26.28
C ALA A 105 1.03 3.54 25.46
N TYR A 106 1.56 2.82 24.48
CA TYR A 106 0.75 1.90 23.68
C TYR A 106 0.18 0.75 24.52
N ARG A 107 0.97 0.18 25.44
CA ARG A 107 0.46 -0.82 26.39
C ARG A 107 -0.62 -0.25 27.30
N MET A 108 -0.42 0.98 27.81
CA MET A 108 -1.38 1.65 28.69
C MET A 108 -2.71 1.91 27.99
N TRP A 109 -2.68 2.47 26.78
CA TRP A 109 -3.89 2.72 25.99
C TRP A 109 -4.60 1.43 25.60
N SER A 110 -3.84 0.39 25.24
CA SER A 110 -4.39 -0.93 24.98
C SER A 110 -5.10 -1.49 26.21
N ALA A 111 -4.43 -1.49 27.37
CA ALA A 111 -5.00 -1.96 28.63
C ALA A 111 -6.26 -1.19 29.02
N TYR A 112 -6.28 0.14 28.84
CA TYR A 112 -7.46 0.95 29.14
C TYR A 112 -8.63 0.65 28.19
N ALA A 113 -8.37 0.46 26.89
CA ALA A 113 -9.43 0.03 25.96
C ALA A 113 -9.99 -1.35 26.36
N ARG A 114 -9.15 -2.29 26.80
CA ARG A 114 -9.59 -3.60 27.34
C ARG A 114 -10.42 -3.46 28.61
N GLU A 115 -10.01 -2.58 29.54
CA GLU A 115 -10.75 -2.28 30.78
C GLU A 115 -12.17 -1.77 30.47
N LEU A 116 -12.31 -0.95 29.43
CA LEU A 116 -13.61 -0.46 28.93
C LEU A 116 -14.42 -1.51 28.14
N GLY A 117 -13.91 -2.74 27.97
CA GLY A 117 -14.61 -3.86 27.34
C GLY A 117 -14.30 -4.08 25.86
N TYR A 118 -13.32 -3.39 25.27
CA TYR A 118 -12.97 -3.59 23.86
C TYR A 118 -12.36 -4.98 23.60
N LYS A 119 -12.93 -5.72 22.63
CA LYS A 119 -12.52 -7.10 22.28
C LYS A 119 -11.81 -7.26 20.93
N GLY A 120 -11.77 -6.22 20.10
CA GLY A 120 -11.06 -6.24 18.81
C GLY A 120 -9.54 -6.16 18.96
N VAL A 121 -8.79 -6.02 17.87
CA VAL A 121 -7.31 -5.92 17.92
C VAL A 121 -6.84 -4.47 17.90
N ILE A 122 -5.70 -4.20 18.52
CA ILE A 122 -5.17 -2.84 18.70
C ILE A 122 -3.81 -2.69 18.02
N SER A 123 -3.60 -1.60 17.27
CA SER A 123 -2.28 -1.20 16.75
C SER A 123 -1.77 0.05 17.46
N GLY A 124 -0.45 0.27 17.40
CA GLY A 124 0.20 1.47 17.89
C GLY A 124 0.00 2.66 16.95
N SER A 125 1.10 3.06 16.29
CA SER A 125 1.10 4.03 15.20
C SER A 125 1.27 3.32 13.86
N ASN A 126 0.67 3.90 12.84
CA ASN A 126 0.63 3.44 11.46
C ASN A 126 1.72 4.07 10.57
N VAL A 127 2.78 4.65 11.14
CA VAL A 127 3.95 5.15 10.37
C VAL A 127 5.10 4.16 10.36
N GLY A 128 5.42 3.66 9.17
CA GLY A 128 6.55 2.75 8.91
C GLY A 128 7.64 3.38 8.03
N GLU A 129 8.27 4.46 8.47
CA GLU A 129 9.40 5.07 7.72
C GLU A 129 10.76 4.55 8.22
N ASN A 130 10.89 4.21 9.51
CA ASN A 130 12.12 3.69 10.07
C ASN A 130 11.88 2.71 11.25
N PHE A 131 12.93 1.98 11.61
CA PHE A 131 12.90 0.98 12.67
C PHE A 131 12.59 1.60 14.04
N PHE A 132 13.06 2.83 14.28
CA PHE A 132 12.84 3.54 15.54
C PHE A 132 11.37 3.84 15.80
N HIS A 133 10.61 4.29 14.79
CA HIS A 133 9.17 4.53 14.94
C HIS A 133 8.36 3.23 14.92
N THR A 134 8.86 2.18 14.26
CA THR A 134 8.18 0.88 14.19
C THR A 134 8.30 0.10 15.50
N GLN A 135 9.46 0.18 16.19
CA GLN A 135 9.75 -0.64 17.37
C GLN A 135 8.70 -0.51 18.50
N PRO A 136 8.22 0.69 18.89
CA PRO A 136 7.20 0.80 19.92
C PRO A 136 5.89 0.11 19.53
N SER A 137 5.54 0.10 18.24
CA SER A 137 4.30 -0.51 17.74
C SER A 137 4.26 -2.04 17.92
N LEU A 138 5.39 -2.71 18.21
CA LEU A 138 5.38 -4.13 18.59
C LEU A 138 4.54 -4.42 19.85
N ALA A 139 4.24 -3.39 20.65
CA ALA A 139 3.34 -3.49 21.80
C ALA A 139 1.87 -3.75 21.41
N GLY A 140 1.46 -3.47 20.17
CA GLY A 140 0.12 -3.75 19.67
C GLY A 140 -0.11 -5.22 19.33
N ASP A 141 -1.37 -5.59 19.09
CA ASP A 141 -1.77 -6.93 18.64
C ASP A 141 -1.35 -7.20 17.19
N PHE A 142 -1.38 -6.15 16.36
CA PHE A 142 -0.95 -6.18 14.96
C PHE A 142 -0.08 -4.96 14.61
N MET A 143 0.71 -5.11 13.56
CA MET A 143 1.51 -4.03 12.98
C MET A 143 0.68 -3.26 11.96
N ASP A 144 0.85 -1.94 11.94
CA ASP A 144 0.18 -1.05 11.01
C ASP A 144 1.20 -0.19 10.27
N ALA A 145 1.03 -0.04 8.96
CA ALA A 145 1.88 0.82 8.14
C ALA A 145 1.12 1.52 7.01
N HIS A 146 1.30 2.83 6.93
CA HIS A 146 0.79 3.68 5.87
C HIS A 146 1.64 3.62 4.62
N LEU A 147 0.95 3.61 3.49
CA LEU A 147 1.58 3.52 2.20
C LEU A 147 0.92 4.42 1.17
N TYR A 148 1.69 5.39 0.72
CA TYR A 148 1.35 6.21 -0.44
C TYR A 148 2.43 6.07 -1.49
N TRP A 149 2.14 5.28 -2.52
CA TRP A 149 3.02 5.05 -3.66
C TRP A 149 2.59 5.95 -4.81
N GLY A 150 3.53 6.49 -5.60
CA GLY A 150 3.23 7.43 -6.68
C GLY A 150 4.37 8.40 -6.94
N PHE A 151 4.29 9.11 -8.06
CA PHE A 151 5.26 10.12 -8.42
C PHE A 151 5.02 11.35 -7.54
N ALA A 152 6.09 11.97 -7.07
CA ALA A 152 6.01 13.19 -6.29
C ALA A 152 7.15 14.13 -6.70
N PRO A 153 7.02 15.45 -6.51
CA PRO A 153 8.07 16.42 -6.86
C PRO A 153 9.47 16.08 -6.35
N TRP A 154 9.57 15.52 -5.13
CA TRP A 154 10.85 15.10 -4.54
C TRP A 154 11.45 13.82 -5.18
N ASN A 155 10.72 13.14 -6.08
CA ASN A 155 11.24 12.01 -6.86
C ASN A 155 11.94 12.46 -8.16
N ILE A 156 11.90 13.76 -8.53
CA ILE A 156 12.58 14.27 -9.72
C ILE A 156 14.09 14.02 -9.59
N GLY A 157 14.67 13.35 -10.58
CA GLY A 157 16.08 12.92 -10.58
C GLY A 157 16.39 11.69 -9.71
N ASN A 158 15.38 11.12 -9.04
CA ASN A 158 15.51 9.95 -8.15
C ASN A 158 14.73 8.72 -8.64
N ALA A 159 14.00 8.85 -9.75
CA ALA A 159 13.24 7.78 -10.37
C ALA A 159 13.35 7.86 -11.89
N ARG A 160 13.42 6.70 -12.55
CA ARG A 160 13.43 6.59 -14.00
C ARG A 160 12.10 7.04 -14.62
N ILE A 161 12.18 7.93 -15.60
CA ILE A 161 11.04 8.46 -16.36
C ILE A 161 11.24 8.06 -17.83
N LEU A 162 10.18 7.57 -18.49
CA LEU A 162 10.22 7.24 -19.92
C LEU A 162 10.01 8.49 -20.77
N SER A 163 10.29 8.39 -22.08
CA SER A 163 10.04 9.46 -23.05
C SER A 163 8.60 9.99 -22.98
N GLY A 164 8.44 11.32 -23.07
CA GLY A 164 7.15 12.00 -22.93
C GLY A 164 6.68 12.15 -21.49
N ASP A 165 7.63 12.19 -20.54
CA ASP A 165 7.40 12.31 -19.09
C ASP A 165 6.49 11.22 -18.52
N ARG A 166 6.50 10.05 -19.15
CA ARG A 166 5.67 8.91 -18.75
C ARG A 166 6.32 8.19 -17.57
N TRP A 167 5.56 8.04 -16.49
CA TRP A 167 6.03 7.37 -15.29
C TRP A 167 4.93 6.50 -14.69
N SER A 168 5.24 5.24 -14.41
CA SER A 168 4.42 4.37 -13.59
C SER A 168 5.27 3.83 -12.45
N PRO A 169 4.69 3.56 -11.28
CA PRO A 169 5.43 2.90 -10.23
C PRO A 169 5.99 1.51 -10.63
N LEU A 170 5.42 0.88 -11.67
CA LEU A 170 5.93 -0.37 -12.25
C LEU A 170 7.36 -0.24 -12.80
N LEU A 171 7.80 0.97 -13.15
CA LEU A 171 9.14 1.26 -13.66
C LEU A 171 10.21 1.31 -12.56
N LYS A 172 9.79 1.26 -11.28
CA LYS A 172 10.68 1.36 -10.12
C LYS A 172 11.64 0.17 -10.13
N LYS A 173 12.94 0.47 -10.23
CA LYS A 173 13.98 -0.56 -10.08
C LYS A 173 14.00 -1.03 -8.61
N PRO A 174 14.20 -2.33 -8.32
CA PRO A 174 14.28 -2.85 -6.95
C PRO A 174 15.62 -2.45 -6.32
N GLY A 175 15.75 -1.15 -6.03
CA GLY A 175 16.95 -0.54 -5.48
C GLY A 175 16.84 0.97 -5.34
N ASN A 176 17.86 1.54 -4.69
CA ASN A 176 17.98 2.98 -4.53
C ASN A 176 18.51 3.64 -5.81
N GLU A 177 17.60 4.08 -6.68
CA GLU A 177 17.91 4.73 -7.96
C GLU A 177 18.68 6.05 -7.83
N SER A 178 18.64 6.69 -6.67
CA SER A 178 19.36 7.95 -6.46
C SER A 178 20.88 7.77 -6.38
N GLY A 179 21.37 6.55 -6.12
CA GLY A 179 22.79 6.26 -5.90
C GLY A 179 23.38 6.85 -4.61
N GLU A 180 22.64 7.73 -3.91
CA GLU A 180 23.07 8.41 -2.70
C GLU A 180 22.46 7.74 -1.46
N ARG A 181 23.27 7.54 -0.42
CA ARG A 181 22.78 7.04 0.87
C ARG A 181 21.76 8.05 1.41
N GLU A 182 20.62 7.55 1.87
CA GLU A 182 19.57 8.34 2.53
C GLU A 182 18.81 9.33 1.65
N LYS A 183 19.09 9.36 0.34
CA LYS A 183 18.28 10.12 -0.62
C LYS A 183 17.03 9.34 -0.97
N TYR A 184 15.89 9.93 -0.63
CA TYR A 184 14.59 9.29 -0.62
C TYR A 184 14.19 8.74 -2.00
N THR A 185 14.05 7.42 -2.09
CA THR A 185 13.41 6.74 -3.21
C THR A 185 12.25 5.92 -2.66
N LYS A 186 11.00 6.27 -3.04
CA LYS A 186 9.83 5.49 -2.61
C LYS A 186 9.82 4.14 -3.32
N ASP A 187 10.15 3.09 -2.58
CA ASP A 187 9.85 1.71 -2.97
C ASP A 187 8.72 1.18 -2.08
N LEU A 188 7.63 0.72 -2.71
CA LEU A 188 6.39 0.38 -2.01
C LEU A 188 6.58 -0.81 -1.08
N PHE A 189 7.15 -1.90 -1.60
CA PHE A 189 7.21 -3.16 -0.88
C PHE A 189 8.35 -3.18 0.11
N ALA A 190 9.49 -2.54 -0.19
CA ALA A 190 10.55 -2.34 0.80
C ALA A 190 10.04 -1.56 2.01
N ARG A 191 9.36 -0.42 1.77
CA ARG A 191 8.82 0.41 2.84
C ARG A 191 7.80 -0.35 3.69
N PHE A 192 6.84 -1.05 3.06
CA PHE A 192 5.83 -1.78 3.82
C PHE A 192 6.41 -2.92 4.63
N SER A 193 7.40 -3.62 4.07
CA SER A 193 8.07 -4.73 4.74
C SER A 193 8.73 -4.33 6.07
N LEU A 194 8.98 -3.03 6.32
CA LEU A 194 9.46 -2.55 7.64
C LEU A 194 8.54 -2.99 8.79
N ALA A 195 7.23 -3.10 8.53
CA ALA A 195 6.25 -3.50 9.53
C ALA A 195 5.93 -5.01 9.48
N SER A 196 6.55 -5.78 8.58
CA SER A 196 6.37 -7.23 8.44
C SER A 196 7.11 -7.99 9.54
N VAL A 197 6.70 -7.81 10.80
CA VAL A 197 7.37 -8.42 11.97
C VAL A 197 7.00 -9.90 12.06
N ALA A 198 8.00 -10.77 12.23
CA ALA A 198 7.79 -12.20 12.35
C ALA A 198 6.75 -12.53 13.45
N GLY A 199 5.70 -13.27 13.09
CA GLY A 199 4.65 -13.70 14.01
C GLY A 199 3.63 -12.61 14.40
N LYS A 200 3.66 -11.44 13.75
CA LYS A 200 2.65 -10.39 13.94
C LYS A 200 1.82 -10.22 12.66
N PRO A 201 0.49 -10.09 12.77
CA PRO A 201 -0.32 -9.65 11.64
C PRO A 201 0.10 -8.26 11.16
N LEU A 202 0.01 -8.01 9.85
CA LEU A 202 0.31 -6.71 9.25
C LEU A 202 -0.89 -6.22 8.43
N LEU A 203 -1.42 -5.06 8.84
CA LEU A 203 -2.43 -4.34 8.07
C LEU A 203 -1.92 -2.95 7.65
N SER A 204 -2.57 -2.37 6.64
CA SER A 204 -2.43 -0.95 6.32
C SER A 204 -3.74 -0.24 6.60
N SER A 205 -3.79 0.63 7.61
CA SER A 205 -4.99 1.46 7.86
C SER A 205 -5.22 2.52 6.79
N GLU A 206 -4.18 2.90 6.04
CA GLU A 206 -4.27 3.84 4.94
C GLU A 206 -3.32 3.49 3.80
N HIS A 207 -3.91 3.27 2.63
CA HIS A 207 -3.20 2.92 1.42
C HIS A 207 -3.69 3.69 0.20
N ARG A 208 -2.75 4.13 -0.64
CA ARG A 208 -3.02 4.48 -2.03
C ARG A 208 -1.84 4.10 -2.93
N THR A 209 -2.09 3.27 -3.95
CA THR A 209 -1.15 3.12 -5.06
C THR A 209 -1.31 4.25 -6.08
N SER A 210 -0.19 4.60 -6.71
CA SER A 210 -0.14 5.52 -7.85
C SER A 210 -0.81 6.88 -7.60
N LYS A 211 -0.52 7.52 -6.46
CA LYS A 211 -0.81 8.92 -6.22
C LYS A 211 -0.27 9.72 -7.42
N GLY A 212 -1.18 10.42 -8.12
CA GLY A 212 -0.82 11.34 -9.18
C GLY A 212 0.28 12.32 -8.72
N GLY A 213 1.18 12.70 -9.62
CA GLY A 213 2.20 13.70 -9.30
C GLY A 213 1.58 15.09 -9.24
N ALA A 214 1.61 15.75 -8.10
CA ALA A 214 1.36 17.18 -8.02
C ALA A 214 2.68 17.93 -8.26
N THR A 215 3.06 18.27 -9.52
CA THR A 215 3.94 19.44 -9.85
C THR A 215 4.36 19.63 -11.33
N VAL A 216 4.07 20.84 -11.82
CA VAL A 216 4.69 21.81 -12.77
C VAL A 216 5.34 21.46 -14.12
N ASN A 217 5.81 20.26 -14.41
CA ASN A 217 6.42 19.97 -15.75
C ASN A 217 5.77 18.76 -16.44
N LEU A 218 4.49 18.59 -16.20
CA LEU A 218 3.64 17.76 -17.05
C LEU A 218 3.22 18.71 -18.19
N GLY A 219 3.70 18.49 -19.40
CA GLY A 219 3.41 19.30 -20.60
C GLY A 219 1.91 19.50 -20.90
N ASP A 220 1.54 19.76 -22.16
CA ASP A 220 0.18 20.22 -22.52
C ASP A 220 -0.94 19.15 -22.35
N ASN A 221 -0.67 17.97 -21.78
CA ASN A 221 -1.65 16.89 -21.67
C ASN A 221 -2.35 16.88 -20.29
N PRO A 222 -3.67 17.17 -20.22
CA PRO A 222 -4.43 17.21 -18.98
C PRO A 222 -4.45 15.90 -18.19
N MET A 223 -4.25 14.77 -18.86
CA MET A 223 -4.28 13.47 -18.21
C MET A 223 -3.02 13.17 -17.41
N GLN A 224 -1.92 13.91 -17.58
CA GLN A 224 -0.64 13.59 -16.95
C GLN A 224 -0.66 13.59 -15.41
N TYR A 225 -1.60 14.31 -14.76
CA TYR A 225 -1.79 14.20 -13.30
C TYR A 225 -2.32 12.83 -12.87
N ASN A 226 -3.04 12.17 -13.77
CA ASN A 226 -3.87 11.02 -13.47
C ASN A 226 -3.63 9.79 -14.36
N GLU A 227 -2.72 9.91 -15.32
CA GLU A 227 -2.57 8.97 -16.43
C GLU A 227 -2.36 7.56 -15.85
N TYR A 228 -1.33 7.37 -15.03
CA TYR A 228 -1.01 6.03 -14.53
C TYR A 228 -1.68 5.69 -13.19
N ARG A 229 -2.77 6.37 -12.81
CA ARG A 229 -3.49 6.11 -11.54
C ARG A 229 -4.26 4.80 -11.53
N ALA A 230 -4.62 4.28 -12.71
CA ALA A 230 -5.24 2.97 -12.86
C ALA A 230 -4.35 1.84 -12.31
N VAL A 231 -3.03 2.08 -12.22
CA VAL A 231 -2.07 1.08 -11.77
C VAL A 231 -2.04 0.91 -10.26
N GLY A 232 -1.80 -0.32 -9.84
CA GLY A 232 -1.14 -0.66 -8.61
C GLY A 232 -2.03 -1.42 -7.65
N LEU A 233 -3.35 -1.27 -7.68
CA LEU A 233 -4.21 -1.99 -6.74
C LEU A 233 -4.20 -3.51 -6.97
N PRO A 234 -4.30 -4.03 -8.22
CA PRO A 234 -4.13 -5.45 -8.47
C PRO A 234 -2.74 -5.96 -8.05
N LEU A 235 -1.65 -5.31 -8.48
CA LEU A 235 -0.29 -5.69 -8.08
C LEU A 235 -0.12 -5.71 -6.56
N PHE A 236 -0.61 -4.68 -5.88
CA PHE A 236 -0.53 -4.56 -4.43
C PHE A 236 -1.28 -5.68 -3.73
N SER A 237 -2.46 -6.05 -4.24
CA SER A 237 -3.26 -7.17 -3.74
C SER A 237 -2.56 -8.52 -3.94
N VAL A 238 -1.92 -8.73 -5.10
CA VAL A 238 -1.11 -9.92 -5.37
C VAL A 238 0.06 -10.01 -4.40
N VAL A 239 0.82 -8.93 -4.23
CA VAL A 239 1.97 -8.94 -3.32
C VAL A 239 1.53 -9.09 -1.87
N HIS A 240 0.38 -8.53 -1.47
CA HIS A 240 -0.18 -8.77 -0.12
C HIS A 240 -0.51 -10.24 0.13
N ALA A 241 -1.24 -10.88 -0.78
CA ALA A 241 -1.56 -12.31 -0.68
C ALA A 241 -0.27 -13.16 -0.70
N PHE A 242 0.68 -12.82 -1.56
CA PHE A 242 1.98 -13.49 -1.67
C PHE A 242 2.83 -13.37 -0.40
N GLN A 243 2.89 -12.17 0.19
CA GLN A 243 3.63 -11.91 1.43
C GLN A 243 2.91 -12.44 2.67
N ASP A 244 1.65 -12.86 2.54
CA ASP A 244 0.78 -13.24 3.65
C ASP A 244 0.60 -12.07 4.63
N TRP A 245 0.34 -10.87 4.08
CA TRP A 245 -0.05 -9.67 4.81
C TRP A 245 -1.58 -9.60 4.95
N ASP A 246 -2.08 -9.29 6.14
CA ASP A 246 -3.47 -9.52 6.55
C ASP A 246 -4.51 -8.55 5.96
N GLY A 247 -4.08 -7.43 5.36
CA GLY A 247 -4.96 -6.60 4.54
C GLY A 247 -4.62 -5.12 4.51
N PHE A 248 -5.47 -4.33 3.84
CA PHE A 248 -5.30 -2.89 3.72
C PHE A 248 -6.64 -2.17 3.53
N TYR A 249 -6.67 -0.90 3.92
CA TYR A 249 -7.77 0.03 3.71
C TYR A 249 -7.33 1.14 2.75
N LEU A 250 -8.19 1.47 1.80
CA LEU A 250 -7.89 2.48 0.79
C LEU A 250 -8.18 3.88 1.32
N PHE A 251 -7.16 4.74 1.29
CA PHE A 251 -7.30 6.16 1.60
C PHE A 251 -7.53 6.95 0.32
N ALA A 252 -8.59 7.76 0.20
CA ALA A 252 -9.74 7.91 1.09
C ALA A 252 -11.03 7.89 0.27
N SER A 253 -12.14 7.50 0.90
CA SER A 253 -13.45 7.47 0.26
C SER A 253 -14.17 8.82 0.27
N GLN A 254 -13.64 9.84 0.97
CA GLN A 254 -13.96 11.29 0.88
C GLN A 254 -13.04 12.12 1.79
N GLY A 255 -12.85 13.42 1.47
CA GLY A 255 -12.10 14.35 2.32
C GLY A 255 -12.60 15.79 2.37
N THR A 256 -12.93 16.42 1.24
CA THR A 256 -12.98 17.91 1.26
C THR A 256 -13.73 18.58 0.09
N GLU A 257 -14.62 17.92 -0.65
CA GLU A 257 -15.28 18.59 -1.79
C GLU A 257 -16.17 19.76 -1.37
N GLN A 258 -16.14 20.84 -2.16
CA GLN A 258 -17.08 21.95 -2.02
C GLN A 258 -18.50 21.42 -2.27
N LEU A 259 -19.47 21.95 -1.51
CA LEU A 259 -20.91 21.69 -1.72
C LEU A 259 -21.23 21.77 -3.22
N ASN A 260 -21.88 20.73 -3.76
CA ASN A 260 -22.31 20.58 -5.16
C ASN A 260 -21.24 20.19 -6.21
N GLN A 261 -20.08 19.66 -5.82
CA GLN A 261 -19.09 19.10 -6.76
C GLN A 261 -18.93 17.58 -6.67
N TYR A 262 -20.04 16.85 -6.51
CA TYR A 262 -20.04 15.42 -6.14
C TYR A 262 -19.83 14.42 -7.28
N GLU A 263 -19.61 14.84 -8.54
CA GLU A 263 -19.52 13.92 -9.70
C GLU A 263 -18.16 13.95 -10.40
N ARG A 264 -17.13 14.39 -9.68
CA ARG A 264 -15.75 14.49 -10.17
C ARG A 264 -14.77 13.86 -9.20
N MET A 265 -13.55 13.60 -9.64
CA MET A 265 -12.44 13.35 -8.72
C MET A 265 -11.98 14.66 -8.10
N GLY A 266 -12.30 14.90 -6.82
CA GLY A 266 -11.94 16.14 -6.13
C GLY A 266 -10.48 16.20 -5.69
N HIS A 267 -10.03 15.17 -4.97
CA HIS A 267 -8.72 15.12 -4.31
C HIS A 267 -7.85 14.00 -4.88
N ILE A 268 -6.54 14.21 -4.92
CA ILE A 268 -5.57 13.25 -5.52
C ILE A 268 -5.49 11.91 -4.78
N LEU A 269 -5.95 11.85 -3.54
CA LEU A 269 -6.09 10.61 -2.76
C LEU A 269 -7.52 10.09 -2.72
N ASP A 270 -8.51 10.71 -3.36
CA ASP A 270 -9.89 10.22 -3.33
C ASP A 270 -10.08 9.02 -4.27
N VAL A 271 -10.83 7.99 -3.85
CA VAL A 271 -11.22 6.84 -4.68
C VAL A 271 -12.66 6.93 -5.19
N ARG A 272 -13.52 7.77 -4.59
CA ARG A 272 -14.98 7.74 -4.80
C ARG A 272 -15.41 7.87 -6.26
N HIS A 273 -14.68 8.64 -7.06
CA HIS A 273 -14.94 8.83 -8.50
C HIS A 273 -13.75 8.45 -9.37
N ASP A 274 -12.75 7.78 -8.81
CA ASP A 274 -11.64 7.23 -9.60
C ASP A 274 -12.12 5.92 -10.23
N THR A 275 -12.86 6.04 -11.35
CA THR A 275 -13.50 4.91 -12.01
C THR A 275 -12.48 3.84 -12.42
N ALA A 276 -11.29 4.25 -12.84
CA ALA A 276 -10.23 3.30 -13.18
C ALA A 276 -9.82 2.46 -11.96
N TYR A 277 -9.63 3.11 -10.81
CA TYR A 277 -9.27 2.42 -9.58
C TYR A 277 -10.40 1.53 -9.05
N LEU A 278 -11.64 2.06 -8.97
CA LEU A 278 -12.82 1.33 -8.53
C LEU A 278 -13.12 0.12 -9.42
N ALA A 279 -12.87 0.23 -10.73
CA ALA A 279 -13.07 -0.87 -11.67
C ALA A 279 -12.27 -2.13 -11.28
N THR A 280 -11.11 -1.95 -10.63
CA THR A 280 -10.23 -3.04 -10.21
C THR A 280 -10.63 -3.68 -8.88
N PHE A 281 -11.55 -3.10 -8.10
CA PHE A 281 -11.88 -3.57 -6.74
C PHE A 281 -12.37 -5.02 -6.68
N PRO A 282 -13.31 -5.48 -7.53
CA PRO A 282 -13.76 -6.87 -7.49
C PRO A 282 -12.61 -7.85 -7.73
N LEU A 283 -11.72 -7.54 -8.67
CA LEU A 283 -10.51 -8.32 -8.93
C LEU A 283 -9.56 -8.29 -7.73
N ALA A 284 -9.20 -7.10 -7.25
CA ALA A 284 -8.28 -6.92 -6.12
C ALA A 284 -8.76 -7.67 -4.86
N SER A 285 -10.06 -7.61 -4.55
CA SER A 285 -10.66 -8.37 -3.45
C SER A 285 -10.55 -9.88 -3.66
N TRP A 286 -10.75 -10.37 -4.89
CA TRP A 286 -10.59 -11.80 -5.21
C TRP A 286 -9.13 -12.23 -5.10
N LEU A 287 -8.19 -11.42 -5.58
CA LEU A 287 -6.76 -11.68 -5.48
C LEU A 287 -6.29 -11.76 -4.02
N LEU A 288 -6.72 -10.82 -3.19
CA LEU A 288 -6.31 -10.73 -1.79
C LEU A 288 -6.97 -11.81 -0.90
N ARG A 289 -8.30 -11.97 -1.03
CA ARG A 289 -9.10 -12.77 -0.06
C ARG A 289 -9.66 -14.07 -0.62
N GLY A 290 -9.60 -14.26 -1.93
CA GLY A 290 -10.21 -15.38 -2.63
C GLY A 290 -9.33 -16.63 -2.74
N GLY A 291 -8.08 -16.57 -2.27
CA GLY A 291 -7.12 -17.65 -2.46
C GLY A 291 -6.65 -17.80 -3.91
N ALA A 292 -6.73 -16.73 -4.71
CA ALA A 292 -6.31 -16.75 -6.11
C ALA A 292 -4.78 -16.76 -6.28
N VAL A 293 -4.05 -16.24 -5.29
CA VAL A 293 -2.59 -16.14 -5.27
C VAL A 293 -2.07 -16.97 -4.09
N ALA A 294 -1.07 -17.80 -4.34
CA ALA A 294 -0.40 -18.58 -3.32
C ALA A 294 0.58 -17.70 -2.49
N PRO A 295 0.68 -17.92 -1.17
CA PRO A 295 1.78 -17.36 -0.39
C PRO A 295 3.15 -17.82 -0.92
N ALA A 296 4.18 -17.01 -0.66
CA ALA A 296 5.55 -17.33 -1.07
C ALA A 296 6.01 -18.71 -0.55
N LYS A 297 6.78 -19.42 -1.37
CA LYS A 297 7.34 -20.74 -1.00
C LYS A 297 8.48 -20.59 0.00
N GLU A 298 9.34 -19.60 -0.21
CA GLU A 298 10.49 -19.33 0.64
C GLU A 298 10.22 -18.16 1.57
N ARG A 299 10.81 -18.24 2.77
CA ARG A 299 10.78 -17.18 3.77
C ARG A 299 12.20 -16.67 4.04
N VAL A 300 12.33 -15.35 4.09
CA VAL A 300 13.56 -14.64 4.40
C VAL A 300 13.35 -13.82 5.66
N LEU A 301 14.27 -13.95 6.61
CA LEU A 301 14.28 -13.14 7.83
C LEU A 301 15.36 -12.05 7.75
N LEU A 302 14.99 -10.82 8.10
CA LEU A 302 15.90 -9.71 8.32
C LEU A 302 15.98 -9.37 9.81
N LYS A 303 17.12 -9.68 10.44
CA LYS A 303 17.37 -9.40 11.85
C LYS A 303 17.79 -7.96 12.04
N ILE A 304 17.10 -7.27 12.94
CA ILE A 304 17.36 -5.88 13.32
C ILE A 304 17.97 -5.86 14.72
N THR A 305 19.12 -5.21 14.87
CA THR A 305 19.74 -4.97 16.17
C THR A 305 19.34 -3.61 16.74
N GLU A 306 19.55 -3.42 18.04
CA GLU A 306 19.37 -2.11 18.67
C GLU A 306 20.25 -1.03 18.03
N LYS A 307 21.47 -1.40 17.60
CA LYS A 307 22.38 -0.50 16.88
C LYS A 307 21.76 -0.06 15.54
N ASP A 308 21.11 -0.97 14.81
CA ASP A 308 20.47 -0.67 13.53
C ASP A 308 19.32 0.34 13.73
N ILE A 309 18.49 0.12 14.76
CA ILE A 309 17.40 1.02 15.16
C ILE A 309 17.94 2.44 15.45
N LEU A 310 18.98 2.54 16.28
CA LEU A 310 19.52 3.83 16.70
C LEU A 310 20.30 4.54 15.59
N SER A 311 20.93 3.79 14.69
CA SER A 311 21.65 4.36 13.54
C SER A 311 20.71 4.94 12.48
N THR A 312 19.47 4.46 12.39
CA THR A 312 18.48 4.91 11.41
C THR A 312 17.32 5.71 12.01
N LYS A 313 17.45 6.17 13.26
CA LYS A 313 16.38 6.90 13.97
C LYS A 313 15.91 8.20 13.30
N LYS A 314 16.72 8.77 12.38
CA LYS A 314 16.42 10.01 11.63
C LYS A 314 16.38 9.85 10.12
N SER A 315 16.57 8.64 9.60
CA SER A 315 16.54 8.35 8.17
C SER A 315 15.65 7.15 7.89
N PRO A 316 15.13 6.98 6.66
CA PRO A 316 14.37 5.80 6.34
C PRO A 316 15.18 4.50 6.52
N SER A 317 14.61 3.48 7.16
CA SER A 317 15.34 2.23 7.43
C SER A 317 15.27 1.21 6.28
N PHE A 318 14.41 1.42 5.29
CA PHE A 318 14.21 0.48 4.18
C PHE A 318 15.34 0.51 3.13
N PHE A 319 16.38 1.32 3.31
CA PHE A 319 17.56 1.36 2.42
C PHE A 319 18.47 0.14 2.59
N SER A 320 18.01 -1.01 2.08
CA SER A 320 18.68 -2.29 2.12
C SER A 320 18.46 -3.04 0.81
N ASP A 321 19.49 -3.68 0.26
CA ASP A 321 19.37 -4.50 -0.95
C ASP A 321 18.38 -5.65 -0.74
N VAL A 322 18.38 -6.27 0.45
CA VAL A 322 17.41 -7.29 0.83
C VAL A 322 16.00 -6.73 0.80
N MET A 323 15.76 -5.57 1.42
CA MET A 323 14.43 -4.98 1.48
C MET A 323 13.91 -4.53 0.12
N PHE A 324 14.78 -4.08 -0.78
CA PHE A 324 14.39 -3.70 -2.13
C PHE A 324 14.11 -4.87 -3.07
N ASN A 325 14.84 -5.99 -2.93
CA ASN A 325 14.80 -7.06 -3.93
C ASN A 325 13.88 -8.23 -3.54
N ILE A 326 13.75 -8.51 -2.24
CA ILE A 326 13.09 -9.74 -1.77
C ILE A 326 11.55 -9.69 -1.80
N PRO A 327 10.85 -8.56 -1.50
CA PRO A 327 9.39 -8.60 -1.31
C PRO A 327 8.53 -9.05 -2.50
N GLU A 328 9.07 -9.09 -3.71
CA GLU A 328 8.37 -9.62 -4.88
C GLU A 328 8.85 -11.04 -5.27
N GLN A 329 9.89 -11.55 -4.59
CA GLN A 329 10.51 -12.85 -4.87
C GLN A 329 10.18 -13.89 -3.80
N HIS A 330 10.17 -13.50 -2.53
CA HIS A 330 9.97 -14.37 -1.35
C HIS A 330 9.26 -13.60 -0.24
N ARG A 331 8.68 -14.30 0.75
CA ARG A 331 8.12 -13.66 1.95
C ARG A 331 9.24 -13.07 2.80
N LEU A 332 9.18 -11.76 3.06
CA LEU A 332 10.15 -11.05 3.91
C LEU A 332 9.53 -10.74 5.27
N GLU A 333 10.19 -11.21 6.33
CA GLU A 333 9.84 -10.88 7.71
C GLU A 333 11.03 -10.26 8.45
N LEU A 334 10.74 -9.44 9.46
CA LEU A 334 11.72 -8.76 10.29
C LEU A 334 11.67 -9.30 11.71
N ALA A 335 12.86 -9.49 12.30
CA ALA A 335 13.02 -9.80 13.72
C ALA A 335 13.65 -8.61 14.44
N TYR A 336 12.83 -7.86 15.19
CA TYR A 336 13.30 -6.82 16.10
C TYR A 336 13.88 -7.44 17.38
N PRO A 337 14.63 -6.68 18.19
CA PRO A 337 15.10 -7.17 19.48
C PRO A 337 13.95 -7.72 20.33
N GLY A 338 14.06 -8.99 20.75
CA GLY A 338 13.04 -9.69 21.54
C GLY A 338 11.93 -10.39 20.74
N THR A 339 11.87 -10.21 19.41
CA THR A 339 10.93 -10.97 18.56
C THR A 339 11.30 -12.46 18.57
N SER A 340 10.34 -13.32 18.95
CA SER A 340 10.50 -14.77 18.84
C SER A 340 10.25 -15.24 17.42
N TYR A 341 11.12 -16.11 16.91
CA TYR A 341 10.99 -16.77 15.62
C TYR A 341 11.69 -18.14 15.67
N ASN A 342 11.29 -19.07 14.81
CA ASN A 342 11.98 -20.34 14.64
C ASN A 342 12.92 -20.25 13.42
N PRO A 343 14.25 -20.30 13.59
CA PRO A 343 15.20 -20.20 12.47
C PRO A 343 14.98 -21.24 11.37
N LYS A 344 14.42 -22.42 11.70
CA LYS A 344 14.15 -23.49 10.71
C LYS A 344 13.05 -23.14 9.72
N ASN A 345 12.24 -22.12 10.01
CA ASN A 345 11.18 -21.66 9.11
C ASN A 345 11.70 -20.77 7.97
N TYR A 346 12.99 -20.43 7.97
CA TYR A 346 13.57 -19.46 7.05
C TYR A 346 14.66 -20.11 6.20
N GLY A 347 14.52 -20.00 4.88
CA GLY A 347 15.56 -20.44 3.95
C GLY A 347 16.81 -19.56 4.04
N LYS A 348 16.65 -18.28 4.39
CA LYS A 348 17.75 -17.34 4.59
C LYS A 348 17.47 -16.38 5.74
N ILE A 349 18.53 -16.05 6.49
CA ILE A 349 18.52 -15.08 7.58
C ILE A 349 19.65 -14.09 7.35
N TYR A 350 19.32 -12.81 7.26
CA TYR A 350 20.27 -11.71 7.11
C TYR A 350 20.30 -10.87 8.38
N ASN A 351 21.45 -10.28 8.71
CA ASN A 351 21.48 -9.13 9.62
C ASN A 351 21.32 -7.85 8.79
N TYR A 352 20.63 -6.85 9.32
CA TYR A 352 20.41 -5.59 8.61
C TYR A 352 21.72 -4.91 8.19
N ALA A 353 22.71 -4.86 9.08
CA ALA A 353 24.01 -4.27 8.81
C ALA A 353 24.69 -4.86 7.55
N ASP A 354 24.51 -6.16 7.31
CA ASP A 354 25.11 -6.88 6.17
C ASP A 354 24.22 -6.84 4.92
N SER A 355 22.96 -6.42 5.06
CA SER A 355 21.94 -6.46 4.00
C SER A 355 22.01 -5.29 3.01
N ARG A 356 22.74 -4.22 3.35
CA ARG A 356 22.69 -2.93 2.64
C ARG A 356 23.59 -2.85 1.41
N ASP A 357 24.69 -3.58 1.43
CA ASP A 357 25.76 -3.50 0.44
C ASP A 357 26.04 -4.86 -0.20
N LEU A 358 25.02 -5.73 -0.26
CA LEU A 358 25.13 -7.05 -0.89
C LEU A 358 25.40 -6.94 -2.39
N LYS A 359 25.17 -5.76 -2.99
CA LYS A 359 25.35 -5.49 -4.41
C LYS A 359 24.74 -6.63 -5.20
N LEU A 360 23.50 -7.00 -4.86
CA LEU A 360 22.71 -7.97 -5.62
C LEU A 360 22.75 -7.46 -7.07
N GLY A 361 23.59 -8.10 -7.88
CA GLY A 361 24.18 -7.49 -9.08
C GLY A 361 23.08 -6.91 -9.96
N SER A 362 23.34 -5.76 -10.62
CA SER A 362 22.42 -5.02 -11.49
C SER A 362 21.11 -5.77 -11.73
N PRO A 363 20.05 -5.51 -10.93
CA PRO A 363 18.91 -6.43 -10.85
C PRO A 363 18.39 -6.67 -12.25
N ALA A 364 18.19 -7.95 -12.60
CA ALA A 364 17.68 -8.31 -13.92
C ALA A 364 16.38 -7.53 -14.19
N PRO A 365 16.08 -7.18 -15.45
CA PRO A 365 14.86 -6.45 -15.81
C PRO A 365 13.56 -7.05 -15.25
N VAL A 366 13.55 -8.36 -14.98
CA VAL A 366 12.38 -9.10 -14.51
C VAL A 366 12.59 -9.61 -13.08
N ILE A 367 11.67 -9.26 -12.19
CA ILE A 367 11.57 -9.76 -10.81
C ILE A 367 10.48 -10.82 -10.77
N LYS A 368 10.79 -12.04 -10.31
CA LYS A 368 9.88 -13.19 -10.35
C LYS A 368 9.57 -13.69 -8.94
N ALA A 369 8.29 -13.97 -8.68
CA ALA A 369 7.88 -14.66 -7.46
C ALA A 369 8.32 -16.13 -7.49
N ASP A 370 8.72 -16.68 -6.34
CA ASP A 370 9.10 -18.09 -6.19
C ASP A 370 7.93 -19.08 -6.41
N THR A 371 6.69 -18.60 -6.32
CA THR A 371 5.50 -19.36 -6.70
C THR A 371 5.47 -19.65 -8.20
N GLY A 372 6.02 -18.74 -9.01
CA GLY A 372 5.90 -18.71 -10.46
C GLY A 372 4.63 -18.04 -10.97
N GLU A 373 3.77 -17.55 -10.07
CA GLU A 373 2.44 -17.04 -10.42
C GLU A 373 2.44 -15.59 -10.91
N PHE A 374 3.45 -14.78 -10.60
CA PHE A 374 3.57 -13.42 -11.12
C PHE A 374 5.03 -12.99 -11.31
N HIS A 375 5.22 -11.99 -12.17
CA HIS A 375 6.50 -11.29 -12.30
C HIS A 375 6.30 -9.86 -12.77
N ARG A 376 7.25 -8.99 -12.43
CA ARG A 376 7.29 -7.60 -12.88
C ARG A 376 8.52 -7.36 -13.74
N ASN A 377 8.31 -6.86 -14.96
CA ASN A 377 9.36 -6.32 -15.79
C ASN A 377 9.49 -4.82 -15.48
N TRP A 378 10.42 -4.48 -14.59
CA TRP A 378 10.61 -3.09 -14.21
C TRP A 378 11.21 -2.28 -15.35
N GLU A 379 11.97 -2.88 -16.27
CA GLU A 379 12.59 -2.16 -17.38
C GLU A 379 11.54 -1.64 -18.37
N GLU A 380 10.57 -2.49 -18.74
CA GLU A 380 9.49 -2.14 -19.65
C GLU A 380 8.27 -1.53 -18.94
N GLY A 381 8.13 -1.77 -17.63
CA GLY A 381 7.08 -1.18 -16.81
C GLY A 381 5.73 -1.89 -16.89
N TYR A 382 5.74 -3.22 -16.92
CA TYR A 382 4.55 -4.06 -16.79
C TYR A 382 4.76 -5.16 -15.75
N TRP A 383 3.66 -5.75 -15.30
CA TRP A 383 3.69 -6.99 -14.54
C TRP A 383 2.59 -7.93 -15.03
N VAL A 384 2.78 -9.23 -14.83
CA VAL A 384 1.83 -10.26 -15.24
C VAL A 384 1.42 -11.12 -14.06
N LEU A 385 0.18 -11.60 -14.10
CA LEU A 385 -0.35 -12.65 -13.24
C LEU A 385 -0.69 -13.87 -14.10
N ASN A 386 -0.30 -15.05 -13.67
CA ASN A 386 -0.61 -16.32 -14.30
C ASN A 386 -0.95 -17.38 -13.24
N THR A 387 -2.07 -17.20 -12.55
CA THR A 387 -2.61 -18.19 -11.61
C THR A 387 -3.66 -19.05 -12.32
N PRO A 388 -4.07 -20.20 -11.74
CA PRO A 388 -5.17 -20.98 -12.29
C PRO A 388 -6.50 -20.22 -12.35
N SER A 389 -6.78 -19.31 -11.40
CA SER A 389 -8.09 -18.64 -11.29
C SER A 389 -8.12 -17.20 -11.84
N ALA A 390 -6.95 -16.59 -12.10
CA ALA A 390 -6.79 -15.25 -12.61
C ALA A 390 -5.51 -15.09 -13.45
N GLN A 391 -5.63 -14.53 -14.65
CA GLN A 391 -4.52 -14.32 -15.59
C GLN A 391 -4.63 -12.93 -16.21
N GLY A 392 -3.50 -12.27 -16.46
CA GLY A 392 -3.53 -10.95 -17.08
C GLY A 392 -2.25 -10.15 -16.90
N VAL A 393 -2.31 -8.91 -17.35
CA VAL A 393 -1.20 -7.98 -17.38
C VAL A 393 -1.67 -6.57 -17.08
N GLU A 394 -0.79 -5.79 -16.45
CA GLU A 394 -0.98 -4.38 -16.22
C GLU A 394 0.34 -3.64 -16.48
N GLY A 395 0.26 -2.49 -17.17
CA GLY A 395 1.40 -1.60 -17.38
C GLY A 395 1.53 -1.08 -18.81
N PHE A 396 2.77 -0.80 -19.23
CA PHE A 396 3.09 -0.31 -20.57
C PHE A 396 3.30 -1.46 -21.58
N PHE A 397 2.75 -1.30 -22.78
CA PHE A 397 2.77 -2.29 -23.87
C PHE A 397 3.49 -1.78 -25.12
N ASP A 398 4.36 -0.77 -25.00
CA ASP A 398 5.04 -0.19 -26.15
C ASP A 398 5.96 -1.21 -26.86
N LYS A 399 6.68 -2.00 -26.06
CA LYS A 399 7.68 -3.00 -26.52
C LYS A 399 7.12 -4.42 -26.55
N THR A 400 6.59 -4.89 -25.42
CA THR A 400 5.92 -6.18 -25.31
C THR A 400 4.41 -6.00 -25.39
N ARG A 401 3.78 -6.52 -26.46
CA ARG A 401 2.32 -6.41 -26.69
C ARG A 401 1.58 -7.73 -26.52
N LYS A 402 2.26 -8.85 -26.80
CA LYS A 402 1.69 -10.19 -26.74
C LYS A 402 2.13 -10.88 -25.46
N PHE A 403 1.15 -11.37 -24.71
CA PHE A 403 1.33 -12.09 -23.48
C PHE A 403 0.68 -13.48 -23.61
N ASP A 404 1.44 -14.52 -23.30
CA ASP A 404 0.97 -15.91 -23.29
C ASP A 404 0.81 -16.38 -21.84
N PHE A 405 -0.40 -16.78 -21.48
CA PHE A 405 -0.76 -17.29 -20.16
C PHE A 405 -1.18 -18.76 -20.26
N THR A 406 -1.50 -19.39 -19.13
CA THR A 406 -1.85 -20.82 -19.14
C THR A 406 -3.13 -21.10 -19.93
N ASP A 407 -4.16 -20.26 -19.79
CA ASP A 407 -5.48 -20.49 -20.40
C ASP A 407 -5.82 -19.52 -21.55
N MET A 408 -5.06 -18.44 -21.71
CA MET A 408 -5.33 -17.41 -22.72
C MET A 408 -4.06 -16.76 -23.28
N THR A 409 -4.20 -16.07 -24.41
CA THR A 409 -3.27 -15.07 -24.90
C THR A 409 -3.94 -13.70 -24.90
N LEU A 410 -3.14 -12.66 -24.72
CA LEU A 410 -3.57 -11.27 -24.81
C LEU A 410 -2.62 -10.50 -25.73
N ASP A 411 -3.18 -9.88 -26.77
CA ASP A 411 -2.45 -9.02 -27.71
C ASP A 411 -2.94 -7.58 -27.57
N MET A 412 -2.11 -6.71 -26.99
CA MET A 412 -2.48 -5.35 -26.63
C MET A 412 -2.30 -4.39 -27.81
N ALA A 413 -3.38 -3.71 -28.18
CA ALA A 413 -3.36 -2.63 -29.17
C ALA A 413 -3.08 -1.27 -28.50
N SER A 414 -3.65 -1.03 -27.31
CA SER A 414 -3.37 0.16 -26.50
C SER A 414 -1.95 0.14 -25.92
N PRO A 415 -1.29 1.31 -25.76
CA PRO A 415 0.07 1.40 -25.21
C PRO A 415 0.13 1.19 -23.69
N PHE A 416 -1.02 1.21 -23.00
CA PHE A 416 -1.13 1.05 -21.56
C PHE A 416 -2.51 0.49 -21.19
N GLY A 417 -2.59 -0.23 -20.08
CA GLY A 417 -3.86 -0.71 -19.54
C GLY A 417 -3.71 -1.68 -18.36
N VAL A 418 -4.85 -1.98 -17.73
CA VAL A 418 -5.02 -2.99 -16.68
C VAL A 418 -5.99 -4.04 -17.22
N CYS A 419 -5.50 -5.24 -17.52
CA CYS A 419 -6.26 -6.26 -18.23
C CYS A 419 -6.14 -7.63 -17.55
N PHE A 420 -7.24 -8.14 -16.98
CA PHE A 420 -7.25 -9.42 -16.27
C PHE A 420 -8.52 -10.21 -16.55
N LEU A 421 -8.35 -11.48 -16.88
CA LEU A 421 -9.41 -12.47 -16.85
C LEU A 421 -9.37 -13.18 -15.50
N ALA A 422 -10.50 -13.21 -14.80
CA ALA A 422 -10.63 -13.93 -13.55
C ALA A 422 -11.87 -14.82 -13.55
N SER A 423 -11.84 -15.86 -12.73
CA SER A 423 -12.97 -16.75 -12.43
C SER A 423 -13.38 -16.62 -10.96
N PRO A 424 -13.95 -15.47 -10.51
CA PRO A 424 -14.26 -15.25 -9.10
C PRO A 424 -15.10 -16.38 -8.50
N GLY A 425 -14.66 -16.90 -7.36
CA GLY A 425 -15.32 -18.01 -6.66
C GLY A 425 -15.13 -19.39 -7.31
N ARG A 426 -14.25 -19.53 -8.30
CA ARG A 426 -13.86 -20.80 -8.91
C ARG A 426 -12.34 -21.00 -8.86
N PRO A 427 -11.87 -22.24 -8.71
CA PRO A 427 -10.44 -22.51 -8.56
C PRO A 427 -9.66 -22.37 -9.88
N LYS A 428 -10.31 -22.53 -11.04
CA LYS A 428 -9.64 -22.52 -12.35
C LYS A 428 -10.48 -21.86 -13.45
N ILE A 429 -9.80 -21.14 -14.34
CA ILE A 429 -10.35 -20.55 -15.57
C ILE A 429 -10.81 -21.65 -16.55
N SER A 430 -10.03 -22.72 -16.71
CA SER A 430 -10.34 -23.85 -17.60
C SER A 430 -11.67 -24.54 -17.29
N GLU A 431 -12.08 -24.56 -16.02
CA GLU A 431 -13.31 -25.22 -15.55
C GLU A 431 -14.46 -24.23 -15.31
N ALA A 432 -14.20 -22.92 -15.39
CA ALA A 432 -15.19 -21.90 -15.11
C ALA A 432 -16.22 -21.78 -16.23
N LYS A 433 -17.51 -21.83 -15.86
CA LYS A 433 -18.62 -21.53 -16.77
C LYS A 433 -18.77 -20.03 -17.06
N ARG A 434 -18.42 -19.18 -16.09
CA ARG A 434 -18.49 -17.72 -16.22
C ARG A 434 -17.22 -17.10 -15.67
N MET A 435 -16.67 -16.14 -16.39
CA MET A 435 -15.46 -15.41 -16.04
C MET A 435 -15.70 -13.93 -16.27
N MET A 436 -14.98 -13.10 -15.52
CA MET A 436 -14.97 -11.65 -15.69
C MET A 436 -13.66 -11.23 -16.32
N PHE A 437 -13.72 -10.55 -17.46
CA PHE A 437 -12.59 -9.87 -18.07
C PHE A 437 -12.67 -8.37 -17.76
N LEU A 438 -11.74 -7.89 -16.94
CA LEU A 438 -11.50 -6.48 -16.66
C LEU A 438 -10.55 -5.92 -17.73
N ALA A 439 -10.92 -4.80 -18.34
CA ALA A 439 -10.02 -3.98 -19.15
C ALA A 439 -10.27 -2.51 -18.82
N VAL A 440 -9.29 -1.84 -18.24
CA VAL A 440 -9.45 -0.43 -17.85
C VAL A 440 -8.16 0.36 -18.05
N GLY A 441 -8.32 1.59 -18.53
CA GLY A 441 -7.24 2.52 -18.81
C GLY A 441 -7.23 3.68 -17.84
N GLU A 442 -6.51 4.72 -18.21
CA GLU A 442 -6.38 5.94 -17.43
C GLU A 442 -7.73 6.66 -17.28
N CYS A 443 -7.97 7.33 -16.15
CA CYS A 443 -9.15 8.21 -15.99
C CYS A 443 -8.77 9.64 -15.56
N SER A 444 -9.57 10.62 -15.98
CA SER A 444 -9.47 12.01 -15.52
C SER A 444 -10.85 12.64 -15.40
N ASN A 445 -10.94 13.77 -14.70
CA ASN A 445 -12.07 14.66 -14.89
C ASN A 445 -12.10 15.19 -16.33
N THR A 446 -13.27 15.60 -16.79
CA THR A 446 -13.40 16.36 -18.05
C THR A 446 -12.77 17.74 -17.88
N ILE A 447 -11.93 18.12 -18.85
CA ILE A 447 -11.19 19.38 -18.82
C ILE A 447 -11.74 20.31 -19.90
N ALA A 448 -12.21 21.49 -19.50
CA ALA A 448 -12.67 22.50 -20.44
C ALA A 448 -11.49 23.06 -21.25
N PRO A 449 -11.66 23.35 -22.56
CA PRO A 449 -10.64 24.01 -23.36
C PRO A 449 -10.12 25.29 -22.69
N GLY A 450 -8.80 25.51 -22.73
CA GLY A 450 -8.16 26.68 -22.10
C GLY A 450 -8.00 26.61 -20.58
N THR A 451 -8.38 25.50 -19.93
CA THR A 451 -8.07 25.27 -18.51
C THR A 451 -6.56 25.17 -18.31
N ASP A 452 -5.98 26.03 -17.46
CA ASP A 452 -4.60 25.86 -17.01
C ASP A 452 -4.45 24.52 -16.32
N LEU A 453 -3.50 23.69 -16.76
CA LEU A 453 -3.30 22.34 -16.24
C LEU A 453 -2.36 22.29 -15.04
N LYS A 454 -1.76 23.41 -14.63
CA LYS A 454 -0.85 23.43 -13.46
C LYS A 454 -1.54 22.85 -12.20
N PRO A 455 -0.82 22.20 -11.27
CA PRO A 455 -1.45 21.62 -10.11
C PRO A 455 -1.95 22.72 -9.16
N ASN A 456 -3.05 22.46 -8.46
CA ASN A 456 -3.47 23.25 -7.32
C ASN A 456 -3.35 22.42 -6.03
N GLY A 457 -2.12 22.23 -5.56
CA GLY A 457 -1.83 21.41 -4.38
C GLY A 457 -2.32 19.97 -4.55
N TRP A 458 -3.25 19.55 -3.70
CA TRP A 458 -3.79 18.18 -3.66
C TRP A 458 -5.11 18.01 -4.42
N TRP A 459 -5.57 19.07 -5.08
CA TRP A 459 -6.85 19.11 -5.77
C TRP A 459 -6.69 18.80 -7.26
N LEU A 460 -7.54 17.91 -7.76
CA LEU A 460 -7.60 17.60 -9.18
C LEU A 460 -8.45 18.65 -9.89
N LYS A 461 -8.02 19.06 -11.09
CA LYS A 461 -8.73 20.02 -11.96
C LYS A 461 -9.81 19.32 -12.79
N GLY A 462 -10.64 20.10 -13.47
CA GLY A 462 -11.74 19.61 -14.30
C GLY A 462 -13.02 19.31 -13.53
N GLY A 463 -14.07 18.99 -14.27
CA GLY A 463 -15.40 18.68 -13.75
C GLY A 463 -15.88 17.30 -14.17
N ALA A 464 -17.13 17.01 -13.79
CA ALA A 464 -17.86 15.87 -14.30
C ALA A 464 -18.08 16.00 -15.83
N PRO A 465 -18.25 14.89 -16.55
CA PRO A 465 -18.06 13.52 -16.07
C PRO A 465 -16.57 13.16 -15.92
N VAL A 466 -16.30 12.11 -15.15
CA VAL A 466 -15.00 11.42 -15.23
C VAL A 466 -14.97 10.65 -16.56
N VAL A 467 -13.88 10.81 -17.31
CA VAL A 467 -13.63 10.18 -18.60
C VAL A 467 -12.49 9.18 -18.50
N LEU A 468 -12.55 8.14 -19.32
CA LEU A 468 -11.54 7.09 -19.38
C LEU A 468 -10.91 7.03 -20.77
N LYS A 469 -9.61 6.76 -20.82
CA LYS A 469 -8.96 6.38 -22.08
C LYS A 469 -9.35 4.94 -22.45
N PRO A 470 -9.73 4.69 -23.71
CA PRO A 470 -10.02 3.34 -24.18
C PRO A 470 -8.81 2.40 -24.10
N VAL A 471 -9.08 1.16 -23.70
CA VAL A 471 -8.15 0.04 -23.79
C VAL A 471 -8.70 -0.93 -24.82
N ALA A 472 -7.83 -1.31 -25.76
CA ALA A 472 -8.18 -2.23 -26.84
C ALA A 472 -7.10 -3.28 -27.03
N GLY A 473 -7.53 -4.43 -27.53
CA GLY A 473 -6.67 -5.56 -27.84
C GLY A 473 -7.49 -6.78 -28.23
N THR A 474 -6.81 -7.92 -28.26
CA THR A 474 -7.40 -9.22 -28.56
C THR A 474 -7.15 -10.15 -27.38
N LEU A 475 -8.22 -10.72 -26.84
CA LEU A 475 -8.15 -11.87 -25.93
C LEU A 475 -8.45 -13.14 -26.72
N GLN A 476 -7.61 -14.15 -26.58
CA GLN A 476 -7.86 -15.46 -27.18
C GLN A 476 -7.70 -16.56 -26.13
N MET A 477 -8.78 -17.30 -25.91
CA MET A 477 -8.79 -18.48 -25.05
C MET A 477 -8.11 -19.64 -25.78
N LYS A 478 -7.27 -20.39 -25.06
CA LYS A 478 -6.62 -21.59 -25.59
C LYS A 478 -7.57 -22.77 -25.71
N GLU A 479 -8.56 -22.83 -24.82
CA GLU A 479 -9.57 -23.89 -24.78
C GLU A 479 -10.99 -23.35 -24.60
N GLY A 480 -11.94 -24.00 -25.28
CA GLY A 480 -13.36 -23.67 -25.22
C GLY A 480 -13.77 -22.55 -26.17
N ARG A 481 -15.09 -22.33 -26.25
CA ARG A 481 -15.72 -21.23 -26.97
C ARG A 481 -16.71 -20.55 -26.05
N PHE A 482 -16.87 -19.25 -26.24
CA PHE A 482 -17.55 -18.38 -25.29
C PHE A 482 -18.48 -17.41 -25.99
N ASP A 483 -19.58 -17.15 -25.32
CA ASP A 483 -20.37 -15.95 -25.53
C ASP A 483 -19.78 -14.83 -24.67
N VAL A 484 -19.60 -13.65 -25.27
CA VAL A 484 -19.00 -12.50 -24.60
C VAL A 484 -20.06 -11.42 -24.44
N TRP A 485 -20.26 -10.98 -23.20
CA TRP A 485 -21.24 -9.98 -22.84
C TRP A 485 -20.56 -8.71 -22.32
N ILE A 486 -21.02 -7.56 -22.77
CA ILE A 486 -20.75 -6.28 -22.10
C ILE A 486 -21.47 -6.29 -20.76
N LEU A 487 -20.76 -5.97 -19.69
CA LEU A 487 -21.35 -5.75 -18.37
C LEU A 487 -21.53 -4.27 -18.07
N GLY A 488 -22.55 -3.96 -17.28
CA GLY A 488 -22.75 -2.66 -16.66
C GLY A 488 -22.05 -2.50 -15.31
N GLU A 489 -22.25 -1.32 -14.72
CA GLU A 489 -21.67 -0.90 -13.45
C GLU A 489 -22.16 -1.71 -12.24
N HIS A 490 -23.26 -2.44 -12.36
CA HIS A 490 -23.77 -3.36 -11.34
C HIS A 490 -23.54 -4.84 -11.70
N GLY A 491 -22.78 -5.12 -12.77
CA GLY A 491 -22.47 -6.46 -13.24
C GLY A 491 -23.60 -7.12 -14.06
N GLU A 492 -24.63 -6.38 -14.43
CA GLU A 492 -25.69 -6.84 -15.30
C GLU A 492 -25.23 -6.94 -16.76
N ARG A 493 -25.69 -7.98 -17.49
CA ARG A 493 -25.45 -8.09 -18.94
C ARG A 493 -26.22 -7.00 -19.68
N LYS A 494 -25.51 -6.18 -20.47
CA LYS A 494 -26.12 -5.16 -21.35
C LYS A 494 -26.37 -5.71 -22.75
N SER A 495 -25.34 -6.25 -23.40
CA SER A 495 -25.45 -6.81 -24.75
C SER A 495 -24.40 -7.88 -25.01
N LYS A 496 -24.71 -8.83 -25.91
CA LYS A 496 -23.75 -9.84 -26.39
C LYS A 496 -22.93 -9.22 -27.53
N VAL A 497 -21.61 -9.24 -27.41
CA VAL A 497 -20.66 -8.67 -28.40
C VAL A 497 -19.91 -9.70 -29.22
N ALA A 498 -19.86 -10.95 -28.73
CA ALA A 498 -19.38 -12.08 -29.50
C ALA A 498 -20.14 -13.34 -29.07
N GLU A 499 -20.28 -14.27 -30.00
CA GLU A 499 -21.00 -15.52 -29.78
C GLU A 499 -20.13 -16.68 -30.21
N ASN A 500 -20.10 -17.72 -29.38
CA ASN A 500 -19.40 -18.96 -29.64
C ASN A 500 -18.00 -18.74 -30.22
N THR A 501 -17.17 -17.92 -29.57
CA THR A 501 -15.83 -17.59 -30.06
C THR A 501 -14.75 -18.02 -29.08
N ALA A 502 -13.58 -18.40 -29.60
CA ALA A 502 -12.38 -18.52 -28.78
C ALA A 502 -11.56 -17.21 -28.76
N LYS A 503 -11.90 -16.24 -29.62
CA LYS A 503 -11.16 -14.99 -29.82
C LYS A 503 -12.11 -13.79 -29.77
N PHE A 504 -11.75 -12.78 -28.99
CA PHE A 504 -12.55 -11.57 -28.79
C PHE A 504 -11.68 -10.33 -28.91
N ASP A 505 -12.03 -9.44 -29.85
CA ASP A 505 -11.40 -8.13 -30.00
C ASP A 505 -12.14 -7.10 -29.13
N PHE A 506 -11.59 -6.83 -27.95
CA PHE A 506 -12.16 -5.90 -26.99
C PHE A 506 -11.74 -4.46 -27.31
N ASN A 507 -12.66 -3.52 -27.11
CA ASN A 507 -12.37 -2.10 -27.17
C ASN A 507 -13.33 -1.36 -26.23
N THR A 508 -12.82 -0.95 -25.06
CA THR A 508 -13.64 -0.36 -24.00
C THR A 508 -14.29 0.97 -24.41
N GLY A 509 -13.71 1.68 -25.38
CA GLY A 509 -14.29 2.90 -25.94
C GLY A 509 -15.47 2.64 -26.88
N ARG A 510 -15.36 1.63 -27.75
CA ARG A 510 -16.45 1.17 -28.62
C ARG A 510 -17.59 0.58 -27.78
N ASP A 511 -17.23 -0.29 -26.84
CA ASP A 511 -18.16 -1.10 -26.08
C ASP A 511 -18.74 -0.35 -24.86
N LYS A 512 -18.16 0.81 -24.51
CA LYS A 512 -18.56 1.65 -23.37
C LYS A 512 -18.66 0.86 -22.06
N THR A 513 -17.65 0.03 -21.79
CA THR A 513 -17.54 -0.76 -20.57
C THR A 513 -16.09 -0.96 -20.16
N VAL A 514 -15.87 -1.30 -18.89
CA VAL A 514 -14.58 -1.77 -18.35
C VAL A 514 -14.62 -3.23 -17.93
N TRP A 515 -15.78 -3.89 -18.05
CA TRP A 515 -15.97 -5.29 -17.71
C TRP A 515 -16.74 -6.05 -18.79
N TYR A 516 -16.26 -7.24 -19.09
CA TYR A 516 -16.92 -8.21 -19.94
C TYR A 516 -17.15 -9.50 -19.16
N GLU A 517 -18.23 -10.21 -19.45
CA GLU A 517 -18.41 -11.59 -19.02
C GLU A 517 -18.10 -12.52 -20.18
N LEU A 518 -17.29 -13.55 -19.93
CA LEU A 518 -17.12 -14.68 -20.83
C LEU A 518 -17.93 -15.85 -20.26
N GLU A 519 -18.98 -16.25 -20.97
CA GLU A 519 -19.81 -17.42 -20.66
C GLU A 519 -19.39 -18.59 -21.56
N ARG A 520 -18.94 -19.69 -20.94
CA ARG A 520 -18.51 -20.89 -21.65
C ARG A 520 -19.73 -21.59 -22.25
N ASN A 521 -19.65 -21.88 -23.55
CA ASN A 521 -20.66 -22.68 -24.23
C ASN A 521 -20.45 -24.15 -23.85
N MET A 522 -21.55 -24.83 -23.50
CA MET A 522 -21.56 -26.24 -23.13
C MET A 522 -21.42 -27.15 -24.35
#